data_AF-A0AAW8QWN1-F1
#
_entry.id   AF-A0AAW8QWN1-F1
#
_cell.length_a   1.000
_cell.length_b   1.000
_cell.length_c   1.000
_cell.angle_alpha   90.00
_cell.angle_beta   90.00
_cell.angle_gamma   90.00
#
_symmetry.space_group_name_H-M   'P 1'
#
loop_
_entity.id
_entity.type
_entity.pdbx_description
1 polymer ?
#
loop_
_entity_poly.entity_id
_entity_poly.type
_entity_poly.pdbx_seq_one_letter_code
_entity_poly.pdbx_strand_id
1 'polypeptide(L)'
;MNFKPLAYIILATSSLTACTMAPVKEQKIEPFVFKEPELTPPFYALNPFNYDQPPAFEVALKEAAAQPVTKMVVNRQDDPTKQLTLDTNKLIVPTVNNTQRSMKYAVLAGENEIDVTSIDDFLQLVEGKARHYPPRFTDRQERKGFESKLKEVTQQLDTLAANENASFDILLRAFKASVLARNLDLGTVHTTKSLEYAQRLLKINPDDAEANFWFGFGLSEGGGQREAIPYLDKAIKGNVQEAYLAAANNYIAMEQKKNAIQTLKNYKVKYPDEAEIADRLIQEIEKQGRWNVWQVLTNPAMSATTPSTTPKK
;
A
#
# COMPACT_ATOMS: atom_id res chain seq x y z
N MET A 1 -12.70 71.71 -45.32
CA MET A 1 -13.59 70.53 -45.37
C MET A 1 -12.81 69.33 -44.89
N ASN A 2 -13.47 68.51 -44.07
CA ASN A 2 -12.92 67.46 -43.23
C ASN A 2 -12.13 66.36 -43.95
N PHE A 3 -11.23 65.78 -43.16
CA PHE A 3 -10.27 64.73 -43.47
C PHE A 3 -10.89 63.42 -43.99
N LYS A 4 -10.26 62.92 -45.06
CA LYS A 4 -9.82 61.55 -45.41
C LYS A 4 -10.69 60.35 -44.99
N PRO A 5 -10.64 59.31 -45.83
CA PRO A 5 -10.35 57.98 -45.30
C PRO A 5 -9.16 57.30 -45.98
N LEU A 6 -8.53 56.44 -45.18
CA LEU A 6 -7.36 55.63 -45.47
C LEU A 6 -7.83 54.19 -45.75
N ALA A 7 -7.29 53.54 -46.77
CA ALA A 7 -7.39 52.09 -46.96
C ALA A 7 -5.97 51.54 -47.14
N TYR A 8 -5.58 50.61 -46.27
CA TYR A 8 -4.31 49.89 -46.32
C TYR A 8 -4.49 48.58 -47.11
N ILE A 9 -3.55 48.31 -48.03
CA ILE A 9 -3.42 47.04 -48.76
C ILE A 9 -2.05 46.41 -48.45
N ILE A 10 -2.11 45.08 -48.39
CA ILE A 10 -1.14 44.03 -48.03
C ILE A 10 0.08 44.00 -48.96
N LEU A 11 1.27 43.70 -48.40
CA LEU A 11 2.34 42.95 -49.08
C LEU A 11 3.42 42.50 -48.08
N ALA A 12 3.56 41.18 -47.88
CA ALA A 12 4.75 40.59 -47.28
C ALA A 12 5.12 39.33 -48.07
N THR A 13 6.30 39.37 -48.67
CA THR A 13 6.88 38.40 -49.59
C THR A 13 7.52 37.22 -48.86
N SER A 14 7.27 36.01 -49.35
CA SER A 14 7.85 34.75 -48.89
C SER A 14 9.26 34.54 -49.46
N SER A 15 10.23 34.32 -48.57
CA SER A 15 11.59 33.88 -48.92
C SER A 15 11.73 32.40 -48.57
N LEU A 16 11.81 31.53 -49.57
CA LEU A 16 12.07 30.08 -49.40
C LEU A 16 13.58 29.85 -49.28
N THR A 17 14.05 29.41 -48.11
CA THR A 17 15.42 28.93 -47.91
C THR A 17 15.44 27.41 -48.07
N ALA A 18 16.18 26.91 -49.05
CA ALA A 18 16.38 25.48 -49.26
C ALA A 18 17.46 24.96 -48.29
N CYS A 19 17.07 24.19 -47.28
CA CYS A 19 17.99 23.41 -46.46
C CYS A 19 18.14 22.00 -47.05
N THR A 20 19.34 21.68 -47.50
CA THR A 20 19.76 20.32 -47.90
C THR A 20 19.71 19.39 -46.68
N MET A 21 18.88 18.35 -46.71
CA MET A 21 18.87 17.34 -45.64
C MET A 21 20.07 16.41 -45.79
N ALA A 22 20.91 16.33 -44.75
CA ALA A 22 21.95 15.33 -44.65
C ALA A 22 21.32 13.92 -44.55
N PRO A 23 22.00 12.86 -45.03
CA PRO A 23 21.46 11.50 -44.99
C PRO A 23 21.23 11.06 -43.54
N VAL A 24 19.99 10.72 -43.22
CA VAL A 24 19.60 10.15 -41.93
C VAL A 24 20.26 8.78 -41.82
N LYS A 25 21.20 8.61 -40.88
CA LYS A 25 21.62 7.28 -40.45
C LYS A 25 20.39 6.57 -39.91
N GLU A 26 20.00 5.45 -40.52
CA GLU A 26 19.06 4.51 -39.92
C GLU A 26 19.60 4.08 -38.56
N GLN A 27 19.14 4.73 -37.49
CA GLN A 27 19.24 4.17 -36.16
C GLN A 27 18.34 2.94 -36.18
N LYS A 28 18.95 1.75 -36.11
CA LYS A 28 18.22 0.54 -35.72
C LYS A 28 17.52 0.86 -34.40
N ILE A 29 16.21 1.07 -34.46
CA ILE A 29 15.36 1.18 -33.29
C ILE A 29 15.33 -0.23 -32.71
N GLU A 30 16.25 -0.53 -31.80
CA GLU A 30 16.12 -1.73 -30.99
C GLU A 30 14.79 -1.62 -30.25
N PRO A 31 13.95 -2.67 -30.28
CA PRO A 31 12.67 -2.64 -29.59
C PRO A 31 12.93 -2.32 -28.12
N PHE A 32 12.26 -1.29 -27.61
CA PHE A 32 12.31 -0.95 -26.19
C PHE A 32 11.78 -2.13 -25.39
N VAL A 33 12.68 -2.94 -24.82
CA VAL A 33 12.32 -4.02 -23.92
C VAL A 33 12.01 -3.39 -22.56
N PHE A 34 10.73 -3.24 -22.24
CA PHE A 34 10.31 -2.86 -20.90
C PHE A 34 10.71 -4.00 -19.95
N LYS A 35 11.80 -3.79 -19.19
CA LYS A 35 12.13 -4.64 -18.05
C LYS A 35 11.40 -4.06 -16.85
N GLU A 36 10.50 -4.85 -16.27
CA GLU A 36 9.85 -4.48 -15.01
C GLU A 36 10.93 -4.19 -13.97
N PRO A 37 10.88 -3.03 -13.29
CA PRO A 37 11.89 -2.69 -12.30
C PRO A 37 11.87 -3.73 -11.18
N GLU A 38 13.06 -4.11 -10.70
CA GLU A 38 13.16 -5.01 -9.56
C GLU A 38 12.54 -4.34 -8.34
N LEU A 39 11.70 -5.09 -7.62
CA LEU A 39 11.05 -4.61 -6.41
C LEU A 39 12.09 -4.37 -5.32
N THR A 40 12.06 -3.19 -4.71
CA THR A 40 12.96 -2.87 -3.61
C THR A 40 12.44 -3.52 -2.31
N PRO A 41 13.27 -3.75 -1.28
CA PRO A 41 12.81 -4.32 -0.01
C PRO A 41 11.72 -3.48 0.67
N PRO A 42 10.75 -4.09 1.40
CA PRO A 42 9.75 -3.33 2.14
C PRO A 42 10.40 -2.45 3.20
N PHE A 43 9.82 -1.28 3.44
CA PHE A 43 10.23 -0.38 4.52
C PHE A 43 9.59 -0.77 5.86
N TYR A 44 8.34 -1.23 5.84
CA TYR A 44 7.63 -1.72 7.03
C TYR A 44 7.69 -3.24 7.12
N ALA A 45 7.70 -3.77 8.34
CA ALA A 45 7.52 -5.20 8.56
C ALA A 45 6.18 -5.66 7.97
N LEU A 46 6.19 -6.79 7.26
CA LEU A 46 5.00 -7.27 6.53
C LEU A 46 3.90 -7.79 7.47
N ASN A 47 4.22 -8.06 8.74
CA ASN A 47 3.26 -8.50 9.74
C ASN A 47 3.14 -7.48 10.90
N PRO A 48 2.13 -6.59 10.90
CA PRO A 48 1.96 -5.60 11.97
C PRO A 48 1.52 -6.20 13.31
N PHE A 49 1.09 -7.47 13.34
CA PHE A 49 0.70 -8.16 14.58
C PHE A 49 1.91 -8.71 15.34
N ASN A 50 2.90 -9.21 14.60
CA ASN A 50 4.14 -9.72 15.17
C ASN A 50 5.27 -9.67 14.13
N TYR A 51 6.28 -8.84 14.36
CA TYR A 51 7.38 -8.62 13.42
C TYR A 51 8.26 -9.85 13.19
N ASP A 52 8.29 -10.80 14.13
CA ASP A 52 9.06 -12.04 14.02
C ASP A 52 8.29 -13.19 13.37
N GLN A 53 7.04 -12.97 12.97
CA GLN A 53 6.19 -13.99 12.36
C GLN A 53 5.87 -13.67 10.90
N PRO A 54 5.74 -14.70 10.05
CA PRO A 54 5.32 -14.48 8.67
C PRO A 54 3.94 -13.80 8.64
N PRO A 55 3.70 -12.93 7.66
CA PRO A 55 2.39 -12.33 7.47
C PRO A 55 1.32 -13.38 7.15
N ALA A 56 0.06 -13.09 7.50
CA ALA A 56 -1.06 -14.02 7.34
C ALA A 56 -1.20 -14.58 5.91
N PHE A 57 -0.90 -13.76 4.89
CA PHE A 57 -0.91 -14.20 3.50
C PHE A 57 0.11 -15.30 3.20
N GLU A 58 1.35 -15.19 3.70
CA GLU A 58 2.37 -16.23 3.51
C GLU A 58 2.01 -17.54 4.24
N VAL A 59 1.40 -17.42 5.41
CA VAL A 59 0.87 -18.57 6.15
C VAL A 59 -0.22 -19.27 5.31
N ALA A 60 -1.17 -18.50 4.77
CA ALA A 60 -2.24 -19.01 3.94
C ALA A 60 -1.73 -19.67 2.63
N LEU A 61 -0.68 -19.12 1.99
CA LEU A 61 -0.04 -19.76 0.84
C LEU A 61 0.56 -21.13 1.19
N LYS A 62 1.25 -21.23 2.35
CA LYS A 62 1.83 -22.50 2.82
C LYS A 62 0.74 -23.52 3.13
N GLU A 63 -0.34 -23.10 3.79
CA GLU A 63 -1.48 -23.97 4.07
C GLU A 63 -2.17 -24.44 2.79
N ALA A 64 -2.40 -23.55 1.84
CA ALA A 64 -3.00 -23.89 0.54
C ALA A 64 -2.17 -24.92 -0.22
N ALA A 65 -0.84 -24.76 -0.23
CA ALA A 65 0.10 -25.68 -0.87
C ALA A 65 0.20 -27.04 -0.16
N ALA A 66 -0.03 -27.08 1.15
CA ALA A 66 -0.03 -28.31 1.93
C ALA A 66 -1.33 -29.14 1.78
N GLN A 67 -2.42 -28.51 1.35
CA GLN A 67 -3.69 -29.22 1.16
C GLN A 67 -3.74 -30.03 -0.14
N PRO A 68 -4.45 -31.18 -0.15
CA PRO A 68 -4.72 -31.91 -1.39
C PRO A 68 -5.39 -31.02 -2.44
N VAL A 69 -4.99 -31.19 -3.70
CA VAL A 69 -5.58 -30.44 -4.82
C VAL A 69 -6.45 -31.34 -5.68
N THR A 70 -7.73 -31.00 -5.77
CA THR A 70 -8.64 -31.62 -6.76
C THR A 70 -8.45 -30.92 -8.10
N LYS A 71 -7.74 -31.59 -9.02
CA LYS A 71 -7.49 -31.05 -10.37
C LYS A 71 -8.80 -30.84 -11.13
N MET A 72 -8.88 -29.73 -11.86
CA MET A 72 -10.03 -29.40 -12.71
C MET A 72 -9.55 -29.04 -14.11
N VAL A 73 -10.22 -29.56 -15.14
CA VAL A 73 -9.95 -29.19 -16.54
C VAL A 73 -11.08 -28.26 -17.00
N VAL A 74 -10.71 -27.07 -17.43
CA VAL A 74 -11.65 -26.03 -17.90
C VAL A 74 -11.27 -25.57 -19.30
N ASN A 75 -12.23 -25.03 -20.05
CA ASN A 75 -11.92 -24.36 -21.30
C ASN A 75 -11.30 -22.98 -20.99
N ARG A 76 -10.30 -22.59 -21.76
CA ARG A 76 -9.67 -21.28 -21.62
C ARG A 76 -10.66 -20.18 -21.97
N GLN A 77 -10.64 -19.08 -21.21
CA GLN A 77 -11.50 -17.93 -21.48
C GLN A 77 -11.12 -17.20 -22.78
N ASP A 78 -9.83 -17.15 -23.12
CA ASP A 78 -9.34 -16.48 -24.32
C ASP A 78 -9.49 -17.33 -25.59
N ASP A 79 -9.56 -18.66 -25.43
CA ASP A 79 -9.75 -19.62 -26.53
C ASP A 79 -10.53 -20.84 -26.03
N PRO A 80 -11.86 -20.85 -26.16
CA PRO A 80 -12.71 -21.93 -25.65
C PRO A 80 -12.45 -23.31 -26.27
N THR A 81 -11.67 -23.38 -27.36
CA THR A 81 -11.28 -24.65 -27.99
C THR A 81 -10.09 -25.32 -27.29
N LYS A 82 -9.39 -24.59 -26.42
CA LYS A 82 -8.25 -25.08 -25.66
C LYS A 82 -8.63 -25.30 -24.21
N GLN A 83 -8.04 -26.34 -23.61
CA GLN A 83 -8.23 -26.67 -22.21
C GLN A 83 -7.06 -26.17 -21.35
N LEU A 84 -7.36 -25.86 -20.09
CA LEU A 84 -6.42 -25.54 -19.04
C LEU A 84 -6.67 -26.48 -17.85
N THR A 85 -5.61 -27.05 -17.29
CA THR A 85 -5.70 -27.78 -16.04
C THR A 85 -5.41 -26.83 -14.89
N LEU A 86 -6.35 -26.71 -13.97
CA LEU A 86 -6.20 -26.01 -12.69
C LEU A 86 -5.78 -27.04 -11.65
N ASP A 87 -4.58 -26.91 -11.12
CA ASP A 87 -3.96 -27.87 -10.20
C ASP A 87 -3.23 -27.21 -9.03
N THR A 88 -3.52 -25.94 -8.79
CA THR A 88 -2.97 -25.18 -7.66
C THR A 88 -4.10 -24.59 -6.84
N ASN A 89 -4.10 -24.87 -5.54
CA ASN A 89 -5.05 -24.25 -4.61
C ASN A 89 -4.84 -22.74 -4.54
N LYS A 90 -5.95 -22.00 -4.59
CA LYS A 90 -6.05 -20.56 -4.45
C LYS A 90 -6.72 -20.20 -3.12
N LEU A 91 -6.52 -18.96 -2.70
CA LEU A 91 -7.12 -18.40 -1.49
C LEU A 91 -8.51 -17.89 -1.85
N ILE A 92 -9.55 -18.62 -1.45
CA ILE A 92 -10.93 -18.30 -1.80
C ILE A 92 -11.66 -17.77 -0.57
N VAL A 93 -12.31 -16.60 -0.72
CA VAL A 93 -13.15 -15.98 0.32
C VAL A 93 -14.56 -15.74 -0.19
N PRO A 94 -15.59 -15.76 0.68
CA PRO A 94 -16.94 -15.35 0.30
C PRO A 94 -16.97 -13.84 0.02
N THR A 95 -17.76 -13.42 -0.97
CA THR A 95 -17.92 -12.00 -1.32
C THR A 95 -19.05 -11.32 -0.55
N VAL A 96 -20.05 -12.09 -0.10
CA VAL A 96 -21.27 -11.60 0.57
C VAL A 96 -21.70 -12.51 1.72
N ASN A 97 -22.56 -12.01 2.60
CA ASN A 97 -23.25 -12.76 3.66
C ASN A 97 -22.34 -13.50 4.65
N ASN A 98 -21.11 -13.03 4.86
CA ASN A 98 -20.22 -13.58 5.89
C ASN A 98 -19.62 -12.46 6.74
N THR A 99 -19.96 -12.45 8.03
CA THR A 99 -19.49 -11.46 9.01
C THR A 99 -18.22 -11.87 9.75
N GLN A 100 -17.73 -13.09 9.50
CA GLN A 100 -16.50 -13.63 10.06
C GLN A 100 -15.44 -13.76 8.98
N ARG A 101 -14.17 -13.76 9.40
CA ARG A 101 -13.06 -14.09 8.50
C ARG A 101 -13.18 -15.56 8.07
N SER A 102 -13.15 -15.80 6.77
CA SER A 102 -13.33 -17.14 6.20
C SER A 102 -12.51 -17.28 4.93
N MET A 103 -11.63 -18.27 4.93
CA MET A 103 -10.82 -18.63 3.78
C MET A 103 -10.88 -20.13 3.57
N LYS A 104 -11.01 -20.55 2.31
CA LYS A 104 -10.85 -21.94 1.89
C LYS A 104 -9.85 -22.03 0.75
N TYR A 105 -9.32 -23.23 0.54
CA TYR A 105 -8.34 -23.50 -0.49
C TYR A 105 -8.97 -24.34 -1.61
N ALA A 106 -9.04 -23.79 -2.82
CA ALA A 106 -9.61 -24.48 -3.97
C ALA A 106 -9.00 -23.96 -5.27
N VAL A 107 -9.04 -24.77 -6.33
CA VAL A 107 -8.49 -24.40 -7.66
C VAL A 107 -9.30 -23.32 -8.38
N LEU A 108 -10.56 -23.10 -7.99
CA LEU A 108 -11.49 -22.16 -8.60
C LEU A 108 -12.49 -21.64 -7.55
N ALA A 109 -12.83 -20.36 -7.63
CA ALA A 109 -13.90 -19.76 -6.82
C ALA A 109 -15.29 -20.23 -7.29
N GLY A 110 -16.21 -20.44 -6.35
CA GLY A 110 -17.62 -20.73 -6.63
C GLY A 110 -18.48 -19.48 -6.79
N GLU A 111 -19.80 -19.69 -6.78
CA GLU A 111 -20.77 -18.59 -6.74
C GLU A 111 -20.60 -17.79 -5.43
N ASN A 112 -20.65 -16.46 -5.50
CA ASN A 112 -20.46 -15.56 -4.36
C ASN A 112 -19.12 -15.75 -3.64
N GLU A 113 -18.09 -16.16 -4.38
CA GLU A 113 -16.73 -16.31 -3.90
C GLU A 113 -15.74 -15.65 -4.86
N ILE A 114 -14.55 -15.36 -4.37
CA ILE A 114 -13.47 -14.79 -5.18
C ILE A 114 -12.12 -15.38 -4.78
N ASP A 115 -11.26 -15.58 -5.78
CA ASP A 115 -9.83 -15.81 -5.58
C ASP A 115 -9.14 -14.49 -5.23
N VAL A 116 -8.62 -14.40 -4.01
CA VAL A 116 -7.90 -13.23 -3.50
C VAL A 116 -6.38 -13.39 -3.55
N THR A 117 -5.85 -14.48 -4.11
CA THR A 117 -4.41 -14.80 -4.06
C THR A 117 -3.55 -13.65 -4.60
N SER A 118 -3.89 -13.11 -5.78
CA SER A 118 -3.13 -12.01 -6.38
C SER A 118 -3.44 -10.65 -5.76
N ILE A 119 -4.64 -10.48 -5.18
CA ILE A 119 -5.02 -9.28 -4.44
C ILE A 119 -4.18 -9.19 -3.17
N ASP A 120 -4.12 -10.27 -2.40
CA ASP A 120 -3.42 -10.31 -1.12
C ASP A 120 -1.90 -10.23 -1.29
N ASP A 121 -1.35 -10.87 -2.33
CA ASP A 121 0.05 -10.72 -2.74
C ASP A 121 0.39 -9.24 -2.98
N PHE A 122 -0.39 -8.59 -3.84
CA PHE A 122 -0.16 -7.18 -4.14
C PHE A 122 -0.38 -6.27 -2.93
N LEU A 123 -1.43 -6.49 -2.14
CA LEU A 123 -1.71 -5.70 -0.94
C LEU A 123 -0.55 -5.80 0.06
N GLN A 124 -0.01 -6.99 0.29
CA GLN A 124 1.16 -7.16 1.16
C GLN A 124 2.38 -6.36 0.66
N LEU A 125 2.67 -6.41 -0.64
CA LEU A 125 3.79 -5.68 -1.23
C LEU A 125 3.63 -4.17 -1.03
N VAL A 126 2.43 -3.63 -1.32
CA VAL A 126 2.20 -2.17 -1.22
C VAL A 126 2.14 -1.72 0.24
N GLU A 127 1.65 -2.55 1.16
CA GLU A 127 1.71 -2.29 2.60
C GLU A 127 3.15 -2.08 3.05
N GLY A 128 4.07 -2.92 2.60
CA GLY A 128 5.50 -2.78 2.89
C GLY A 128 6.09 -1.43 2.48
N LYS A 129 5.44 -0.68 1.58
CA LYS A 129 5.92 0.61 1.04
C LYS A 129 5.12 1.82 1.52
N ALA A 130 3.82 1.65 1.70
CA ALA A 130 2.85 2.73 1.79
C ALA A 130 1.86 2.59 2.97
N ARG A 131 2.08 1.67 3.92
CA ARG A 131 1.21 1.53 5.10
C ARG A 131 1.07 2.84 5.88
N HIS A 132 2.17 3.55 6.12
CA HIS A 132 2.17 4.87 6.78
C HIS A 132 2.58 5.99 5.82
N TYR A 133 2.02 7.18 6.02
CA TYR A 133 2.36 8.39 5.29
C TYR A 133 3.57 9.14 5.90
N PRO A 134 4.49 9.71 5.09
CA PRO A 134 4.55 9.60 3.63
C PRO A 134 5.11 8.24 3.17
N PRO A 135 4.62 7.71 2.03
CA PRO A 135 5.09 6.44 1.49
C PRO A 135 6.55 6.54 1.04
N ARG A 136 7.27 5.42 1.06
CA ARG A 136 8.70 5.38 0.68
C ARG A 136 8.95 4.50 -0.53
N PHE A 137 9.42 5.14 -1.59
CA PHE A 137 9.89 4.52 -2.81
C PHE A 137 11.23 5.14 -3.20
N THR A 138 12.22 4.30 -3.50
CA THR A 138 13.52 4.75 -4.01
C THR A 138 13.52 4.84 -5.52
N ASP A 139 12.62 4.11 -6.20
CA ASP A 139 12.44 4.14 -7.64
C ASP A 139 11.06 4.70 -8.03
N ARG A 140 11.05 5.65 -8.98
CA ARG A 140 9.83 6.32 -9.42
C ARG A 140 8.95 5.43 -10.31
N GLN A 141 9.55 4.53 -11.09
CA GLN A 141 8.81 3.60 -11.94
C GLN A 141 8.18 2.49 -11.12
N GLU A 142 8.89 1.99 -10.10
CA GLU A 142 8.31 1.11 -9.07
C GLU A 142 7.07 1.79 -8.48
N ARG A 143 7.19 3.01 -7.95
CA ARG A 143 6.03 3.75 -7.41
C ARG A 143 4.87 3.81 -8.40
N LYS A 144 5.12 4.18 -9.67
CA LYS A 144 4.07 4.23 -10.70
C LYS A 144 3.40 2.88 -10.97
N GLY A 145 4.17 1.79 -10.95
CA GLY A 145 3.64 0.43 -11.08
C GLY A 145 2.67 0.09 -9.95
N PHE A 146 3.08 0.37 -8.70
CA PHE A 146 2.23 0.22 -7.53
C PHE A 146 0.97 1.09 -7.59
N GLU A 147 1.10 2.36 -7.99
CA GLU A 147 -0.04 3.26 -8.15
C GLU A 147 -1.04 2.75 -9.20
N SER A 148 -0.55 2.25 -10.34
CA SER A 148 -1.40 1.69 -11.39
C SER A 148 -2.11 0.43 -10.91
N LYS A 149 -1.37 -0.50 -10.30
CA LYS A 149 -1.94 -1.77 -9.85
C LYS A 149 -2.91 -1.59 -8.69
N LEU A 150 -2.63 -0.65 -7.79
CA LEU A 150 -3.53 -0.34 -6.68
C LEU A 150 -4.85 0.26 -7.18
N LYS A 151 -4.84 1.07 -8.25
CA LYS A 151 -6.11 1.55 -8.85
C LYS A 151 -6.97 0.39 -9.35
N GLU A 152 -6.39 -0.61 -10.01
CA GLU A 152 -7.12 -1.80 -10.47
C GLU A 152 -7.69 -2.58 -9.29
N VAL A 153 -6.85 -2.87 -8.28
CA VAL A 153 -7.23 -3.65 -7.11
C VAL A 153 -8.31 -2.92 -6.30
N THR A 154 -8.15 -1.61 -6.07
CA THR A 154 -9.17 -0.80 -5.40
C THR A 154 -10.47 -0.78 -6.20
N GLN A 155 -10.44 -0.60 -7.53
CA GLN A 155 -11.67 -0.64 -8.34
C GLN A 155 -12.40 -1.98 -8.23
N GLN A 156 -11.66 -3.10 -8.26
CA GLN A 156 -12.24 -4.44 -8.09
C GLN A 156 -12.87 -4.63 -6.70
N LEU A 157 -12.13 -4.27 -5.65
CA LEU A 157 -12.59 -4.40 -4.27
C LEU A 157 -13.77 -3.48 -3.97
N ASP A 158 -13.77 -2.26 -4.52
CA ASP A 158 -14.86 -1.31 -4.37
C ASP A 158 -16.16 -1.82 -5.00
N THR A 159 -16.08 -2.49 -6.16
CA THR A 159 -17.25 -3.13 -6.80
C THR A 159 -17.86 -4.21 -5.91
N LEU A 160 -17.03 -5.02 -5.25
CA LEU A 160 -17.48 -6.07 -4.33
C LEU A 160 -18.03 -5.47 -3.02
N ALA A 161 -17.30 -4.50 -2.46
CA ALA A 161 -17.64 -3.84 -1.21
C ALA A 161 -18.89 -2.95 -1.33
N ALA A 162 -19.25 -2.48 -2.53
CA ALA A 162 -20.48 -1.72 -2.76
C ALA A 162 -21.75 -2.52 -2.45
N ASN A 163 -21.69 -3.86 -2.39
CA ASN A 163 -22.83 -4.65 -1.97
C ASN A 163 -23.15 -4.41 -0.48
N GLU A 164 -24.41 -4.18 -0.12
CA GLU A 164 -24.84 -3.91 1.26
C GLU A 164 -24.46 -5.04 2.22
N ASN A 165 -24.54 -6.28 1.74
CA ASN A 165 -24.18 -7.49 2.49
C ASN A 165 -22.77 -8.03 2.18
N ALA A 166 -21.86 -7.18 1.67
CA ALA A 166 -20.47 -7.55 1.44
C ALA A 166 -19.85 -8.21 2.68
N SER A 167 -19.05 -9.25 2.44
CA SER A 167 -18.42 -10.00 3.53
C SER A 167 -17.39 -9.16 4.29
N PHE A 168 -17.09 -9.57 5.52
CA PHE A 168 -16.06 -8.95 6.35
C PHE A 168 -14.69 -8.94 5.64
N ASP A 169 -14.33 -10.05 4.99
CA ASP A 169 -13.07 -10.19 4.24
C ASP A 169 -12.94 -9.21 3.07
N ILE A 170 -14.03 -8.96 2.34
CA ILE A 170 -14.06 -7.98 1.25
C ILE A 170 -13.96 -6.56 1.81
N LEU A 171 -14.75 -6.24 2.83
CA LEU A 171 -14.74 -4.92 3.44
C LEU A 171 -13.37 -4.55 3.99
N LEU A 172 -12.67 -5.51 4.63
CA LEU A 172 -11.35 -5.28 5.17
C LEU A 172 -10.31 -5.02 4.07
N ARG A 173 -10.32 -5.82 2.99
CA ARG A 173 -9.41 -5.60 1.86
C ARG A 173 -9.68 -4.26 1.18
N ALA A 174 -10.95 -3.92 0.94
CA ALA A 174 -11.36 -2.65 0.36
C ALA A 174 -10.95 -1.46 1.24
N PHE A 175 -11.11 -1.60 2.56
CA PHE A 175 -10.67 -0.62 3.55
C PHE A 175 -9.16 -0.39 3.48
N LYS A 176 -8.35 -1.45 3.59
CA LYS A 176 -6.88 -1.39 3.52
C LYS A 176 -6.43 -0.78 2.20
N ALA A 177 -6.96 -1.27 1.07
CA ALA A 177 -6.65 -0.74 -0.26
C ALA A 177 -6.93 0.76 -0.37
N SER A 178 -8.05 1.23 0.20
CA SER A 178 -8.40 2.66 0.22
C SER A 178 -7.43 3.49 1.08
N VAL A 179 -7.00 2.99 2.25
CA VAL A 179 -5.99 3.68 3.08
C VAL A 179 -4.66 3.77 2.33
N LEU A 180 -4.23 2.68 1.69
CA LEU A 180 -3.00 2.64 0.90
C LEU A 180 -3.06 3.60 -0.31
N ALA A 181 -4.21 3.66 -0.99
CA ALA A 181 -4.42 4.54 -2.13
C ALA A 181 -4.43 6.01 -1.72
N ARG A 182 -5.01 6.33 -0.55
CA ARG A 182 -4.91 7.66 0.06
C ARG A 182 -3.46 8.03 0.35
N ASN A 183 -2.69 7.12 0.96
CA ASN A 183 -1.28 7.37 1.30
C ASN A 183 -0.39 7.54 0.06
N LEU A 184 -0.78 6.95 -1.08
CA LEU A 184 -0.14 7.14 -2.40
C LEU A 184 -0.65 8.35 -3.19
N ASP A 185 -1.49 9.21 -2.59
CA ASP A 185 -2.05 10.41 -3.20
C ASP A 185 -2.93 10.13 -4.44
N LEU A 186 -3.64 8.98 -4.48
CA LEU A 186 -4.41 8.54 -5.65
C LEU A 186 -5.79 9.20 -5.81
N GLY A 187 -6.15 10.10 -4.91
CA GLY A 187 -7.39 10.88 -4.97
C GLY A 187 -8.16 10.87 -3.66
N THR A 188 -8.90 11.96 -3.40
CA THR A 188 -9.66 12.17 -2.16
C THR A 188 -10.81 11.18 -1.95
N VAL A 189 -11.29 10.54 -3.02
CA VAL A 189 -12.33 9.50 -2.97
C VAL A 189 -11.94 8.36 -2.03
N HIS A 190 -10.65 8.02 -1.96
CA HIS A 190 -10.16 6.93 -1.12
C HIS A 190 -10.27 7.26 0.37
N THR A 191 -10.21 8.54 0.76
CA THR A 191 -10.49 8.96 2.14
C THR A 191 -11.93 8.62 2.51
N THR A 192 -12.90 8.99 1.67
CA THR A 192 -14.32 8.72 1.93
C THR A 192 -14.62 7.22 1.95
N LYS A 193 -14.10 6.45 0.98
CA LYS A 193 -14.29 4.99 0.94
C LYS A 193 -13.66 4.29 2.14
N SER A 194 -12.46 4.70 2.55
CA SER A 194 -11.82 4.13 3.74
C SER A 194 -12.67 4.34 5.00
N LEU A 195 -13.26 5.52 5.17
CA LEU A 195 -14.15 5.81 6.30
C LEU A 195 -15.43 4.97 6.24
N GLU A 196 -16.06 4.87 5.07
CA GLU A 196 -17.27 4.05 4.87
C GLU A 196 -17.01 2.58 5.23
N TYR A 197 -15.94 1.99 4.68
CA TYR A 197 -15.62 0.58 4.93
C TYR A 197 -15.22 0.33 6.38
N ALA A 198 -14.47 1.24 7.00
CA ALA A 198 -14.16 1.16 8.44
C ALA A 198 -15.42 1.17 9.30
N GLN A 199 -16.38 2.06 9.03
CA GLN A 199 -17.65 2.11 9.76
C GLN A 199 -18.44 0.81 9.63
N ARG A 200 -18.46 0.21 8.44
CA ARG A 200 -19.15 -1.08 8.21
C ARG A 200 -18.46 -2.23 8.93
N LEU A 201 -17.13 -2.32 8.88
CA LEU A 201 -16.35 -3.31 9.61
C LEU A 201 -16.58 -3.22 11.12
N LEU A 202 -16.48 -2.00 11.67
CA LEU A 202 -16.63 -1.76 13.11
C LEU A 202 -18.09 -1.90 13.59
N LYS A 203 -19.06 -1.81 12.68
CA LYS A 203 -20.46 -2.20 12.98
C LYS A 203 -20.61 -3.72 13.08
N ILE A 204 -19.90 -4.49 12.25
CA ILE A 204 -19.91 -5.96 12.29
C ILE A 204 -19.17 -6.47 13.52
N ASN A 205 -17.95 -5.99 13.73
CA ASN A 205 -17.11 -6.34 14.87
C ASN A 205 -16.43 -5.08 15.43
N PRO A 206 -16.99 -4.46 16.49
CA PRO A 206 -16.44 -3.25 17.09
C PRO A 206 -15.04 -3.41 17.69
N ASP A 207 -14.63 -4.64 17.97
CA ASP A 207 -13.38 -4.97 18.66
C ASP A 207 -12.39 -5.74 17.76
N ASP A 208 -12.63 -5.82 16.44
CA ASP A 208 -11.66 -6.41 15.52
C ASP A 208 -10.34 -5.63 15.55
N ALA A 209 -9.27 -6.32 15.93
CA ALA A 209 -7.99 -5.70 16.20
C ALA A 209 -7.37 -5.06 14.95
N GLU A 210 -7.49 -5.70 13.78
CA GLU A 210 -6.95 -5.20 12.52
C GLU A 210 -7.71 -3.96 12.05
N ALA A 211 -9.04 -4.02 12.04
CA ALA A 211 -9.88 -2.90 11.63
C ALA A 211 -9.65 -1.68 12.54
N ASN A 212 -9.56 -1.90 13.85
CA ASN A 212 -9.22 -0.87 14.82
C ASN A 212 -7.81 -0.30 14.61
N PHE A 213 -6.82 -1.14 14.27
CA PHE A 213 -5.46 -0.67 13.96
C PHE A 213 -5.45 0.25 12.74
N TRP A 214 -5.99 -0.23 11.61
CA TRP A 214 -6.04 0.50 10.36
C TRP A 214 -6.83 1.81 10.47
N PHE A 215 -7.94 1.79 11.20
CA PHE A 215 -8.74 2.99 11.40
C PHE A 215 -8.06 3.97 12.36
N GLY A 216 -7.48 3.48 13.45
CA GLY A 216 -6.77 4.28 14.44
C GLY A 216 -5.57 5.03 13.83
N PHE A 217 -4.67 4.34 13.13
CA PHE A 217 -3.54 5.05 12.51
C PHE A 217 -4.01 5.91 11.33
N GLY A 218 -5.03 5.46 10.57
CA GLY A 218 -5.60 6.22 9.47
C GLY A 218 -6.16 7.58 9.91
N LEU A 219 -6.82 7.63 11.08
CA LEU A 219 -7.26 8.86 11.74
C LEU A 219 -6.07 9.71 12.23
N SER A 220 -5.10 9.08 12.89
CA SER A 220 -3.92 9.75 13.42
C SER A 220 -3.17 10.53 12.34
N GLU A 221 -2.89 9.86 11.21
CA GLU A 221 -2.19 10.46 10.07
C GLU A 221 -3.06 11.46 9.29
N GLY A 222 -4.39 11.31 9.37
CA GLY A 222 -5.35 12.22 8.77
C GLY A 222 -5.67 13.47 9.61
N GLY A 223 -5.05 13.64 10.79
CA GLY A 223 -5.27 14.80 11.66
C GLY A 223 -6.35 14.62 12.74
N GLY A 224 -6.97 13.45 12.84
CA GLY A 224 -7.96 13.09 13.87
C GLY A 224 -7.31 12.42 15.08
N GLN A 225 -6.28 13.04 15.68
CA GLN A 225 -5.46 12.35 16.68
C GLN A 225 -6.21 12.01 17.98
N ARG A 226 -7.21 12.81 18.37
CA ARG A 226 -8.01 12.52 19.58
C ARG A 226 -8.93 11.34 19.33
N GLU A 227 -9.54 11.30 18.16
CA GLU A 227 -10.43 10.25 17.70
C GLU A 227 -9.70 8.93 17.47
N ALA A 228 -8.42 8.97 17.10
CA ALA A 228 -7.59 7.79 16.89
C ALA A 228 -7.35 6.94 18.16
N ILE A 229 -7.22 7.58 19.32
CA ILE A 229 -6.84 6.95 20.60
C ILE A 229 -7.66 5.70 20.92
N PRO A 230 -9.02 5.75 20.99
CA PRO A 230 -9.81 4.57 21.35
C PRO A 230 -9.61 3.37 20.40
N TYR A 231 -9.37 3.61 19.11
CA TYR A 231 -9.14 2.56 18.14
C TYR A 231 -7.73 1.96 18.29
N LEU A 232 -6.72 2.81 18.50
CA LEU A 232 -5.35 2.35 18.77
C LEU A 232 -5.26 1.54 20.07
N ASP A 233 -6.00 1.94 21.10
CA ASP A 233 -6.09 1.18 22.36
C ASP A 233 -6.74 -0.19 22.16
N LYS A 234 -7.80 -0.28 21.35
CA LYS A 234 -8.43 -1.56 20.99
C LYS A 234 -7.48 -2.45 20.19
N ALA A 235 -6.74 -1.89 19.25
CA ALA A 235 -5.73 -2.62 18.48
C ALA A 235 -4.60 -3.17 19.38
N ILE A 236 -4.12 -2.36 20.34
CA ILE A 236 -3.13 -2.79 21.34
C ILE A 236 -3.68 -3.94 22.19
N LYS A 237 -4.93 -3.84 22.68
CA LYS A 237 -5.60 -4.91 23.43
C LYS A 237 -5.78 -6.18 22.60
N GLY A 238 -6.00 -6.03 21.29
CA GLY A 238 -6.04 -7.09 20.31
C GLY A 238 -4.68 -7.65 19.88
N ASN A 239 -3.59 -7.26 20.56
CA ASN A 239 -2.21 -7.68 20.29
C ASN A 239 -1.68 -7.30 18.89
N VAL A 240 -2.10 -6.17 18.33
CA VAL A 240 -1.41 -5.59 17.17
C VAL A 240 -0.12 -4.92 17.67
N GLN A 241 1.03 -5.52 17.40
CA GLN A 241 2.34 -4.98 17.81
C GLN A 241 2.56 -3.53 17.34
N GLU A 242 2.35 -3.26 16.06
CA GLU A 242 2.59 -1.95 15.45
C GLU A 242 1.68 -0.84 16.00
N ALA A 243 0.54 -1.20 16.61
CA ALA A 243 -0.38 -0.24 17.20
C ALA A 243 0.27 0.58 18.34
N TYR A 244 1.28 0.05 19.02
CA TYR A 244 2.08 0.81 19.98
C TYR A 244 2.85 1.96 19.32
N LEU A 245 3.46 1.69 18.17
CA LEU A 245 4.25 2.68 17.43
C LEU A 245 3.33 3.72 16.79
N ALA A 246 2.18 3.31 16.25
CA ALA A 246 1.14 4.23 15.78
C ALA A 246 0.58 5.11 16.93
N ALA A 247 0.35 4.56 18.13
CA ALA A 247 -0.09 5.31 19.30
C ALA A 247 0.97 6.29 19.82
N ALA A 248 2.24 5.88 19.85
CA ALA A 248 3.34 6.78 20.19
C ALA A 248 3.42 7.94 19.19
N ASN A 249 3.32 7.65 17.88
CA ASN A 249 3.28 8.65 16.83
C ASN A 249 2.11 9.62 16.98
N ASN A 250 0.92 9.09 17.31
CA ASN A 250 -0.27 9.89 17.57
C ASN A 250 -0.05 10.89 18.71
N TYR A 251 0.56 10.45 19.82
CA TYR A 251 0.88 11.33 20.94
C TYR A 251 1.97 12.36 20.61
N ILE A 252 2.93 12.03 19.75
CA ILE A 252 3.91 13.02 19.26
C ILE A 252 3.19 14.14 18.48
N ALA A 253 2.28 13.78 17.56
CA ALA A 253 1.51 14.75 16.78
C ALA A 253 0.58 15.63 17.66
N MET A 254 0.18 15.16 18.83
CA MET A 254 -0.56 15.93 19.84
C MET A 254 0.33 16.73 20.80
N GLU A 255 1.65 16.74 20.59
CA GLU A 255 2.65 17.32 21.49
C GLU A 255 2.67 16.70 22.91
N GLN A 256 2.11 15.50 23.08
CA GLN A 256 2.03 14.77 24.34
C GLN A 256 3.23 13.85 24.55
N LYS A 257 4.42 14.45 24.60
CA LYS A 257 5.72 13.74 24.71
C LYS A 257 5.76 12.69 25.83
N LYS A 258 5.20 13.00 27.01
CA LYS A 258 5.16 12.06 28.15
C LYS A 258 4.36 10.79 27.83
N ASN A 259 3.23 10.94 27.13
CA ASN A 259 2.38 9.81 26.76
C ASN A 259 3.04 8.97 25.67
N ALA A 260 3.66 9.61 24.67
CA ALA A 260 4.45 8.91 23.64
C ALA A 260 5.56 8.03 24.26
N ILE A 261 6.34 8.59 25.19
CA ILE A 261 7.41 7.85 25.89
C ILE A 261 6.82 6.72 26.73
N GLN A 262 5.71 6.93 27.43
CA GLN A 262 5.08 5.87 28.21
C GLN A 262 4.56 4.73 27.32
N THR A 263 3.98 5.04 26.17
CA THR A 263 3.58 4.04 25.18
C THR A 263 4.76 3.21 24.70
N LEU A 264 5.91 3.84 24.40
CA LEU A 264 7.13 3.14 24.00
C LEU A 264 7.74 2.29 25.13
N LYS A 265 7.62 2.72 26.39
CA LYS A 265 8.01 1.88 27.54
C LYS A 265 7.12 0.64 27.64
N ASN A 266 5.81 0.80 27.44
CA ASN A 266 4.89 -0.34 27.43
C ASN A 266 5.17 -1.27 26.25
N TYR A 267 5.49 -0.71 25.07
CA TYR A 267 5.92 -1.46 23.89
C TYR A 267 7.12 -2.35 24.20
N LYS A 268 8.18 -1.78 24.78
CA LYS A 268 9.38 -2.49 25.23
C LYS A 268 9.08 -3.62 26.21
N VAL A 269 8.14 -3.42 27.15
CA VAL A 269 7.77 -4.47 28.11
C VAL A 269 7.03 -5.62 27.43
N LYS A 270 6.16 -5.32 26.48
CA LYS A 270 5.35 -6.33 25.75
C LYS A 270 6.17 -7.08 24.69
N TYR A 271 7.11 -6.40 24.04
CA TYR A 271 7.98 -6.93 22.99
C TYR A 271 9.45 -6.68 23.34
N PRO A 272 10.07 -7.51 24.19
CA PRO A 272 11.45 -7.32 24.65
C PRO A 272 12.49 -7.35 23.53
N ASP A 273 12.22 -8.08 22.45
CA ASP A 273 13.11 -8.15 21.28
C ASP A 273 13.21 -6.79 20.55
N GLU A 274 12.23 -5.91 20.78
CA GLU A 274 12.17 -4.55 20.24
C GLU A 274 12.67 -3.49 21.22
N ALA A 275 13.29 -3.91 22.34
CA ALA A 275 13.74 -3.01 23.40
C ALA A 275 14.73 -1.95 22.90
N GLU A 276 15.69 -2.33 22.06
CA GLU A 276 16.67 -1.39 21.51
C GLU A 276 16.02 -0.33 20.61
N ILE A 277 15.02 -0.74 19.82
CA ILE A 277 14.26 0.16 18.95
C ILE A 277 13.47 1.14 19.82
N ALA A 278 12.78 0.65 20.86
CA ALA A 278 12.02 1.49 21.79
C ALA A 278 12.92 2.50 22.52
N ASP A 279 14.06 2.07 23.04
CA ASP A 279 15.01 2.92 23.76
C ASP A 279 15.58 4.02 22.85
N ARG A 280 15.93 3.68 21.61
CA ARG A 280 16.36 4.64 20.59
C ARG A 280 15.26 5.67 20.32
N LEU A 281 14.03 5.22 20.06
CA LEU A 281 12.90 6.13 19.78
C LEU A 281 12.65 7.08 20.95
N ILE A 282 12.69 6.58 22.19
CA ILE A 282 12.55 7.40 23.40
C ILE A 282 13.66 8.47 23.44
N GLN A 283 14.92 8.10 23.24
CA GLN A 283 16.05 9.03 23.25
C GLN A 283 15.89 10.12 22.17
N GLU A 284 15.47 9.75 20.96
CA GLU A 284 15.32 10.67 19.84
C GLU A 284 14.15 11.64 20.04
N ILE A 285 13.03 11.18 20.61
CA ILE A 285 11.92 12.03 21.04
C ILE A 285 12.39 12.98 22.16
N GLU A 286 13.20 12.49 23.08
CA GLU A 286 13.72 13.27 24.20
C GLU A 286 14.66 14.39 23.77
N LYS A 287 15.61 14.09 22.89
CA LYS A 287 16.80 14.91 22.66
C LYS A 287 16.96 15.42 21.24
N GLN A 288 16.32 14.80 20.25
CA GLN A 288 16.57 15.08 18.83
C GLN A 288 15.36 15.68 18.10
N GLY A 289 14.27 15.95 18.81
CA GLY A 289 13.08 16.56 18.21
C GLY A 289 12.40 15.68 17.16
N ARG A 290 12.48 14.35 17.32
CA ARG A 290 11.76 13.39 16.47
C ARG A 290 10.27 13.72 16.47
N TRP A 291 9.71 13.95 15.28
CA TRP A 291 8.30 14.31 15.09
C TRP A 291 7.45 13.17 14.53
N ASN A 292 8.08 12.05 14.12
CA ASN A 292 7.41 10.85 13.66
C ASN A 292 8.25 9.60 13.94
N VAL A 293 7.66 8.49 14.35
CA VAL A 293 8.40 7.24 14.69
C VAL A 293 9.00 6.54 13.46
N TRP A 294 8.45 6.80 12.27
CA TRP A 294 8.92 6.34 10.95
C TRP A 294 9.82 7.35 10.23
N GLN A 295 10.18 8.44 10.91
CA GLN A 295 11.21 9.34 10.43
C GLN A 295 12.56 8.59 10.36
N VAL A 296 13.21 8.65 9.21
CA VAL A 296 14.60 8.25 9.05
C VAL A 296 15.45 9.43 9.49
N LEU A 297 16.12 9.30 10.63
CA LEU A 297 17.14 10.25 11.06
C LEU A 297 18.45 9.81 10.42
N THR A 298 18.92 10.56 9.41
CA THR A 298 20.28 10.36 8.89
C THR A 298 21.27 10.73 9.99
N ASN A 299 21.88 9.74 10.62
CA ASN A 299 22.99 9.97 11.54
C ASN A 299 24.22 10.35 10.70
N PRO A 300 24.76 11.58 10.78
CA PRO A 300 25.93 11.99 9.98
C PRO A 300 27.15 11.10 10.21
N ALA A 301 27.21 10.39 11.33
CA ALA A 301 28.28 9.45 11.66
C ALA A 301 28.20 8.10 10.92
N MET A 302 27.04 7.72 10.36
CA MET A 302 26.86 6.44 9.65
C MET A 302 26.89 6.55 8.13
N SER A 303 26.83 7.75 7.56
CA SER A 303 26.92 7.95 6.10
C SER A 303 28.34 7.80 5.52
N ALA A 304 29.35 7.58 6.37
CA ALA A 304 30.76 7.48 5.97
C ALA A 304 31.26 6.05 5.72
N THR A 305 30.42 5.02 5.83
CA THR A 305 30.82 3.61 5.64
C THR A 305 30.16 2.98 4.41
N THR A 306 30.36 3.59 3.24
CA THR A 306 30.25 2.85 1.97
C THR A 306 31.64 2.31 1.62
N PRO A 307 31.84 0.99 1.45
CA PRO A 307 33.12 0.46 1.00
C PRO A 307 33.35 0.92 -0.43
N SER A 308 34.43 1.68 -0.66
CA SER A 308 34.94 1.97 -1.99
C SER A 308 35.41 0.67 -2.65
N THR A 309 34.57 0.08 -3.50
CA THR A 309 34.99 -0.95 -4.46
C THR A 309 35.15 -0.31 -5.83
N THR A 310 36.26 0.41 -6.00
CA THR A 310 36.78 0.71 -7.35
C THR A 310 37.70 -0.44 -7.77
N PRO A 311 37.39 -1.19 -8.85
CA PRO A 311 38.34 -2.12 -9.41
C PRO A 311 39.39 -1.32 -10.18
N LYS A 312 40.66 -1.40 -9.75
CA LYS A 312 41.79 -0.93 -10.55
C LYS A 312 41.92 -1.82 -11.79
N LYS A 313 41.88 -1.19 -12.96
CA LYS A 313 42.44 -1.73 -14.21
C LYS A 313 43.95 -1.80 -14.12
#